data_AF-A0A843H5Y8-F1
#
_entry.id   AF-A0A843H5Y8-F1
#
_cell.length_a   1.000
_cell.length_b   1.000
_cell.length_c   1.000
_cell.angle_alpha   90.00
_cell.angle_beta   90.00
_cell.angle_gamma   90.00
#
_symmetry.space_group_name_H-M   'P 1'
#
loop_
_entity.id
_entity.type
_entity.pdbx_description
1 polymer ?
#
loop_
_entity_poly.entity_id
_entity_poly.type
_entity_poly.pdbx_seq_one_letter_code
_entity_poly.pdbx_strand_id
1 'polypeptide(L)' 'MKNKFSNTPNSRLITLINEWVKNDRNRRLMKRRLIDGYTLEKLAEEFDISITRTRQIISESEKLLEIAIKKT' A
#
# COMPACT_ATOMS: atom_id res chain seq x y z
N MET A 1 -1.42 -14.78 -2.23
CA MET A 1 -1.14 -13.77 -3.29
C MET A 1 0.36 -13.55 -3.32
N LYS A 2 1.03 -13.74 -4.47
CA LYS A 2 2.42 -13.32 -4.64
C LYS A 2 2.46 -11.80 -4.43
N ASN A 3 3.28 -11.32 -3.49
CA ASN A 3 3.44 -9.90 -3.26
C ASN A 3 4.06 -9.30 -4.53
N LYS A 4 3.31 -8.48 -5.28
CA LYS A 4 3.76 -7.89 -6.56
C LYS A 4 5.06 -7.09 -6.42
N PHE A 5 5.38 -6.70 -5.18
CA PHE A 5 6.53 -5.89 -4.83
C PHE A 5 7.65 -6.68 -4.13
N SER A 6 7.62 -8.02 -4.16
CA SER A 6 8.59 -8.87 -3.46
C SER A 6 10.05 -8.63 -3.84
N ASN A 7 10.31 -8.13 -5.05
CA ASN A 7 11.65 -7.82 -5.53
C ASN A 7 12.10 -6.39 -5.21
N THR A 8 11.24 -5.59 -4.58
CA THR A 8 11.54 -4.20 -4.23
C THR A 8 11.91 -4.12 -2.74
N PRO A 9 13.08 -3.57 -2.37
CA PRO A 9 13.44 -3.39 -0.97
C PRO A 9 12.43 -2.52 -0.22
N ASN A 10 12.19 -2.84 1.06
CA ASN A 10 11.25 -2.10 1.91
C ASN A 10 11.56 -0.59 1.97
N SER A 11 12.83 -0.20 2.01
CA SER A 11 13.26 1.21 1.98
C SER A 11 12.78 1.92 0.71
N ARG A 12 12.94 1.28 -0.46
CA ARG A 12 12.48 1.82 -1.74
C ARG A 12 10.96 1.90 -1.80
N LEU A 13 10.25 0.88 -1.29
CA LEU A 13 8.79 0.91 -1.20
C LEU A 13 8.28 2.05 -0.31
N ILE A 14 8.92 2.30 0.83
CA ILE A 14 8.56 3.41 1.73
C ILE A 14 8.71 4.75 1.00
N THR A 15 9.80 4.95 0.26
CA THR A 15 10.01 6.15 -0.55
C THR A 15 8.91 6.32 -1.59
N LEU A 16 8.64 5.28 -2.38
CA LEU A 16 7.59 5.32 -3.42
C LEU A 16 6.20 5.58 -2.84
N ILE A 17 5.87 4.97 -1.69
CA ILE A 17 4.61 5.23 -0.97
C ILE A 17 4.52 6.70 -0.56
N ASN A 18 5.59 7.27 -0.01
CA ASN A 18 5.59 8.67 0.43
C ASN A 18 5.44 9.65 -0.75
N GLU A 19 6.06 9.35 -1.89
CA GLU A 19 6.04 10.20 -3.09
C GLU A 19 4.70 10.13 -3.85
N TRP A 20 4.17 8.91 -4.06
CA TRP A 20 3.06 8.69 -5.00
C TRP A 20 1.69 8.58 -4.32
N VAL A 21 1.62 8.16 -3.05
CA VAL A 21 0.36 8.08 -2.31
C VAL A 21 0.15 9.40 -1.55
N LYS A 22 -0.68 10.28 -2.11
CA LYS A 22 -0.87 11.65 -1.61
C LYS A 22 -1.58 11.74 -0.27
N ASN A 23 -2.50 10.81 0.02
CA ASN A 23 -3.27 10.81 1.26
C ASN A 23 -2.47 10.17 2.41
N ASP A 24 -2.35 10.86 3.55
CA ASP A 24 -1.56 10.38 4.68
C ASP A 24 -2.07 9.07 5.29
N ARG A 25 -3.39 8.97 5.48
CA ARG A 25 -4.01 7.73 5.97
C ARG A 25 -3.71 6.57 5.02
N ASN A 26 -3.80 6.79 3.72
CA ASN A 26 -3.51 5.75 2.73
C ASN A 26 -2.02 5.38 2.73
N ARG A 27 -1.09 6.33 2.93
CA ARG A 27 0.34 6.01 3.11
C ARG A 27 0.56 5.08 4.29
N ARG A 28 -0.03 5.39 5.43
CA ARG A 28 0.07 4.55 6.65
C ARG A 28 -0.51 3.16 6.39
N LEU A 29 -1.69 3.10 5.77
CA LEU A 29 -2.35 1.85 5.39
C LEU A 29 -1.47 1.00 4.45
N MET A 30 -0.86 1.61 3.43
CA MET A 30 0.02 0.89 2.50
C MET A 30 1.31 0.40 3.16
N LYS A 31 1.88 1.15 4.12
CA LYS A 31 3.03 0.68 4.91
C LYS A 31 2.65 -0.54 5.75
N ARG A 32 1.53 -0.48 6.49
CA ARG A 32 1.01 -1.64 7.23
C ARG A 32 0.79 -2.86 6.34
N ARG A 33 0.27 -2.64 5.13
CA ARG A 33 -0.02 -3.73 4.20
C ARG A 33 1.24 -4.34 3.59
N LEU A 34 2.11 -3.51 3.01
CA LEU A 34 3.22 -3.96 2.18
C LEU A 34 4.50 -4.25 2.96
N ILE A 35 4.69 -3.60 4.11
CA ILE A 35 5.88 -3.74 4.96
C ILE A 35 5.56 -4.65 6.14
N ASP A 36 4.49 -4.35 6.88
CA ASP A 36 4.15 -5.10 8.10
C ASP A 36 3.27 -6.36 7.83
N GLY A 37 2.78 -6.53 6.59
CA GLY A 37 2.05 -7.72 6.17
C GLY A 37 0.61 -7.83 6.65
N TYR A 38 -0.03 -6.72 7.06
CA TYR A 38 -1.38 -6.74 7.62
C TYR A 38 -2.43 -7.26 6.63
N THR A 39 -3.46 -7.94 7.14
CA THR A 39 -4.61 -8.41 6.33
C THR A 39 -5.62 -7.29 6.10
N LEU A 40 -6.59 -7.50 5.19
CA LEU A 40 -7.61 -6.49 4.90
C LEU A 40 -8.47 -6.18 6.13
N GLU A 41 -8.76 -7.20 6.93
CA GLU A 41 -9.58 -7.12 8.13
C GLU A 41 -8.88 -6.28 9.20
N LYS A 42 -7.60 -6.55 9.47
CA LYS A 42 -6.79 -5.76 10.41
C LYS A 42 -6.68 -4.29 9.99
N LEU A 43 -6.54 -4.03 8.69
CA LEU A 43 -6.48 -2.67 8.16
C LEU A 43 -7.85 -1.97 8.22
N ALA A 44 -8.93 -2.69 7.95
CA ALA A 44 -10.28 -2.16 8.10
C ALA A 44 -10.56 -1.74 9.55
N GLU A 45 -10.16 -2.58 10.50
CA GLU A 45 -10.25 -2.30 11.94
C GLU A 45 -9.34 -1.14 12.37
N GLU A 46 -8.04 -1.17 12.05
CA GLU A 46 -7.06 -0.15 12.47
C GLU A 46 -7.41 1.25 11.94
N PHE A 47 -7.97 1.34 10.73
CA PHE A 47 -8.24 2.61 10.06
C PHE A 47 -9.73 3.02 10.09
N ASP A 48 -10.57 2.28 10.82
CA ASP A 48 -12.02 2.49 10.94
C ASP A 48 -12.71 2.71 9.59
N ILE A 49 -12.47 1.78 8.65
CA ILE A 49 -13.05 1.80 7.30
C ILE A 49 -13.53 0.42 6.89
N SER A 50 -14.50 0.34 5.98
CA SER A 50 -14.99 -0.96 5.51
C SER A 50 -13.91 -1.74 4.75
N ILE A 51 -13.95 -3.08 4.86
CA ILE A 51 -13.06 -3.99 4.11
C ILE A 51 -13.10 -3.67 2.61
N THR A 52 -14.28 -3.35 2.07
CA THR A 52 -14.45 -2.93 0.67
C THR A 52 -13.66 -1.67 0.36
N ARG A 53 -13.74 -0.64 1.22
CA ARG A 53 -12.98 0.59 1.04
C ARG A 53 -11.47 0.36 1.18
N THR A 54 -11.06 -0.45 2.14
CA THR A 54 -9.65 -0.89 2.29
C THR A 54 -9.13 -1.53 1.01
N ARG A 55 -9.89 -2.47 0.42
CA ARG A 55 -9.53 -3.14 -0.83
C ARG A 55 -9.40 -2.15 -2.00
N GLN A 56 -10.31 -1.18 -2.11
CA GLN A 56 -10.24 -0.14 -3.14
C GLN A 56 -8.97 0.71 -2.98
N ILE A 57 -8.70 1.21 -1.77
CA ILE A 57 -7.51 2.02 -1.48
C ILE A 57 -6.23 1.26 -1.83
N ILE A 58 -6.16 -0.03 -1.46
CA ILE A 58 -5.01 -0.88 -1.79
C ILE A 58 -4.87 -1.00 -3.31
N SER A 59 -5.94 -1.38 -4.01
CA SER A 59 -5.92 -1.56 -5.47
C SER A 59 -5.49 -0.28 -6.22
N GLU A 60 -6.03 0.87 -5.83
CA GLU A 60 -5.66 2.17 -6.40
C GLU A 60 -4.19 2.52 -6.12
N SER A 61 -3.73 2.31 -4.89
CA SER A 61 -2.36 2.64 -4.48
C SER A 61 -1.35 1.69 -5.12
N GLU A 62 -1.65 0.39 -5.21
CA GLU A 62 -0.79 -0.59 -5.88
C GLU A 62 -0.59 -0.25 -7.37
N LYS A 63 -1.65 0.19 -8.06
CA LYS A 63 -1.54 0.63 -9.47
C LYS A 63 -0.61 1.83 -9.61
N LEU A 64 -0.70 2.81 -8.70
CA LEU A 64 0.19 3.97 -8.70
C LEU A 64 1.65 3.56 -8.48
N LEU A 65 1.90 2.68 -7.51
CA LEU A 65 3.24 2.18 -7.21
C LEU A 65 3.82 1.36 -8.36
N GLU A 66 3.00 0.55 -9.04
CA GLU A 66 3.44 -0.22 -10.21
C GLU A 66 3.89 0.70 -11.34
N ILE A 67 3.16 1.79 -11.60
CA ILE A 67 3.55 2.80 -12.59
C ILE A 67 4.86 3.49 -12.15
N ALA A 68 4.99 3.83 -10.87
CA ALA A 68 6.19 4.48 -10.34
C ALA A 68 7.45 3.62 -10.49
N ILE A 69 7.34 2.31 -10.18
CA ILE A 69 8.44 1.35 -10.33
C ILE A 69 8.87 1.22 -11.79
N LYS A 70 7.93 1.17 -12.74
CA LYS A 70 8.26 1.08 -14.18
C LYS A 70 8.88 2.36 -14.75
N LYS A 71 8.70 3.50 -14.10
CA LYS A 71 9.23 4.80 -14.52
C LYS A 71 10.62 5.10 -13.97
N THR A 72 11.11 4.32 -12.99
CA THR A 72 12.46 4.48 -12.44
C THR A 72 13.39 3.41 -12.96
#